data_AF-A0A3S3M030-F1
#
_entry.id   AF-A0A3S3M030-F1
#
_cell.length_a   1.000
_cell.length_b   1.000
_cell.length_c   1.000
_cell.angle_alpha   90.00
_cell.angle_beta   90.00
_cell.angle_gamma   90.00
#
_symmetry.space_group_name_H-M   'P 1'
#
loop_
_entity.id
_entity.type
_entity.pdbx_description
1 polymer ?
#
loop_
_entity_poly.entity_id
_entity_poly.type
_entity_poly.pdbx_seq_one_letter_code
_entity_poly.pdbx_strand_id
1 'polypeptide(L)'
;MPIRAGSDKLQMKAAAVLKAKSRVRVLSRVGLPEQKIVEKLFFEEAMAVPLLTKKIVKKRVKKFKRPQSDWKISVKPSWRRPKGIDSRVRRKFKGVTLMPNIGYGSDKKTRHYLPNGFKKFVVHNVKEVELLMMHNRTYCAEIAHNVSTQKRKAIVERAAQLDIVVTNKLARLRSQEDE
;
A
#
# COMPACT_ATOMS: atom_id res chain seq x y z
N MET A 1 -35.65 3.23 -23.11
CA MET A 1 -34.93 3.39 -24.39
C MET A 1 -33.84 4.46 -24.23
N PRO A 2 -32.68 4.41 -24.91
CA PRO A 2 -31.67 3.35 -24.98
C PRO A 2 -30.33 3.74 -24.28
N ILE A 3 -29.73 2.74 -23.63
CA ILE A 3 -28.30 2.38 -23.54
C ILE A 3 -27.26 3.44 -24.00
N ARG A 4 -26.49 4.01 -23.05
CA ARG A 4 -25.23 4.75 -23.30
C ARG A 4 -24.07 4.34 -22.38
N ALA A 5 -24.02 3.07 -21.97
CA ALA A 5 -22.88 2.51 -21.22
C ALA A 5 -21.80 1.84 -22.12
N GLY A 6 -21.91 2.02 -23.44
CA GLY A 6 -21.07 1.33 -24.44
C GLY A 6 -19.80 2.08 -24.87
N SER A 7 -19.76 3.42 -24.78
CA SER A 7 -18.65 4.22 -25.32
C SER A 7 -17.41 4.27 -24.43
N ASP A 8 -17.59 4.33 -23.10
CA ASP A 8 -16.46 4.52 -22.18
C ASP A 8 -15.58 3.28 -22.03
N LYS A 9 -16.17 2.08 -22.09
CA LYS A 9 -15.39 0.83 -22.10
C LYS A 9 -14.61 0.64 -23.40
N LEU A 10 -15.11 1.15 -24.52
CA LEU A 10 -14.43 1.12 -25.83
C LEU A 10 -13.30 2.16 -25.89
N GLN A 11 -13.51 3.37 -25.36
CA GLN A 11 -12.47 4.40 -25.31
C GLN A 11 -11.34 4.06 -24.33
N MET A 12 -11.64 3.48 -23.17
CA MET A 12 -10.64 2.97 -22.22
C MET A 12 -9.79 1.83 -22.82
N LYS A 13 -10.42 0.91 -23.57
CA LYS A 13 -9.73 -0.16 -24.30
C LYS A 13 -8.86 0.38 -25.44
N ALA A 14 -9.34 1.35 -26.21
CA ALA A 14 -8.58 1.96 -27.30
C ALA A 14 -7.36 2.75 -26.80
N ALA A 15 -7.49 3.48 -25.69
CA ALA A 15 -6.39 4.19 -25.05
C ALA A 15 -5.35 3.23 -24.44
N ALA A 16 -5.77 2.11 -23.85
CA ALA A 16 -4.89 1.06 -23.37
C ALA A 16 -4.10 0.40 -24.53
N VAL A 17 -4.76 0.10 -25.65
CA VAL A 17 -4.13 -0.46 -26.85
C VAL A 17 -3.14 0.52 -27.49
N LEU A 18 -3.43 1.82 -27.53
CA LEU A 18 -2.50 2.84 -28.04
C LEU A 18 -1.28 3.03 -27.12
N LYS A 19 -1.47 2.93 -25.79
CA LYS A 19 -0.38 3.01 -24.79
C LYS A 19 0.48 1.75 -24.75
N ALA A 20 -0.10 0.60 -25.08
CA ALA A 20 0.64 -0.65 -25.30
C ALA A 20 1.46 -0.60 -26.60
N LYS A 21 0.87 -0.12 -27.72
CA LYS A 21 1.54 -0.04 -29.04
C LYS A 21 2.73 0.93 -29.07
N SER A 22 2.68 2.06 -28.37
CA SER A 22 3.82 2.98 -28.30
C SER A 22 4.98 2.44 -27.46
N ARG A 23 4.68 1.62 -26.44
CA ARG A 23 5.65 1.07 -25.48
C ARG A 23 6.34 -0.21 -25.99
N VAL A 24 5.63 -1.03 -26.77
CA VAL A 24 6.21 -2.15 -27.56
C VAL A 24 7.29 -1.63 -28.52
N ARG A 25 7.03 -0.47 -29.15
CA ARG A 25 7.94 0.16 -30.11
C ARG A 25 9.24 0.69 -29.47
N VAL A 26 9.24 0.96 -28.16
CA VAL A 26 10.43 1.38 -27.41
C VAL A 26 11.24 0.17 -26.94
N LEU A 27 10.57 -0.93 -26.55
CA LEU A 27 11.22 -2.14 -26.05
C LEU A 27 11.81 -3.03 -27.14
N SER A 28 11.26 -2.98 -28.37
CA SER A 28 11.83 -3.68 -29.54
C SER A 28 13.18 -3.11 -30.00
N ARG A 29 13.55 -1.89 -29.58
CA ARG A 29 14.87 -1.28 -29.87
C ARG A 29 16.00 -1.80 -28.98
N VAL A 30 15.69 -2.57 -27.93
CA VAL A 30 16.67 -3.03 -26.93
C VAL A 30 17.02 -4.52 -27.12
N GLY A 31 16.66 -5.13 -28.25
CA GLY A 31 17.06 -6.50 -28.60
C GLY A 31 16.45 -7.61 -27.72
N LEU A 32 15.40 -7.32 -26.95
CA LEU A 32 14.71 -8.32 -26.14
C LEU A 32 13.81 -9.20 -27.04
N PRO A 33 13.86 -10.54 -26.91
CA PRO A 33 13.02 -11.44 -27.70
C PRO A 33 11.54 -11.17 -27.42
N GLU A 34 10.72 -11.14 -28.48
CA GLU A 34 9.30 -10.72 -28.42
C GLU A 34 8.52 -11.42 -27.31
N GLN A 35 8.81 -12.70 -27.05
CA GLN A 35 8.20 -13.51 -25.99
C GLN A 35 8.37 -12.90 -24.58
N LYS A 36 9.54 -12.33 -24.25
CA LYS A 36 9.77 -11.66 -22.95
C LYS A 36 9.04 -10.32 -22.84
N ILE A 37 8.72 -9.68 -23.97
CA ILE A 37 8.01 -8.40 -24.02
C ILE A 37 6.51 -8.62 -23.82
N VAL A 38 5.92 -9.61 -24.50
CA VAL A 38 4.51 -9.98 -24.26
C VAL A 38 4.30 -10.54 -22.84
N GLU A 39 5.21 -11.35 -22.29
CA GLU A 39 5.11 -11.78 -20.88
C GLU A 39 5.20 -10.60 -19.89
N LYS A 40 6.15 -9.66 -20.08
CA LYS A 40 6.24 -8.46 -19.22
C LYS A 40 5.00 -7.59 -19.28
N LEU A 41 4.45 -7.38 -20.48
CA LEU A 41 3.28 -6.53 -20.69
C LEU A 41 1.99 -7.19 -20.20
N PHE A 42 1.84 -8.51 -20.37
CA PHE A 42 0.70 -9.28 -19.86
C PHE A 42 0.70 -9.35 -18.32
N PHE A 43 1.90 -9.41 -17.70
CA PHE A 43 2.04 -9.43 -16.24
C PHE A 43 1.81 -8.05 -15.59
N GLU A 44 1.98 -6.95 -16.33
CA GLU A 44 1.68 -5.58 -15.86
C GLU A 44 0.18 -5.24 -15.90
N GLU A 45 -0.61 -5.92 -16.73
CA GLU A 45 -2.07 -5.74 -16.84
C GLU A 45 -2.89 -6.50 -15.78
N ALA A 46 -2.27 -7.42 -15.05
CA ALA A 46 -2.90 -8.25 -14.01
C ALA A 46 -2.57 -7.74 -12.59
N MET A 47 -2.86 -6.47 -12.32
CA MET A 47 -2.90 -6.00 -10.93
C MET A 47 -4.34 -5.69 -10.55
N ALA A 48 -4.83 -6.38 -9.52
CA ALA A 48 -6.12 -6.10 -8.92
C ALA A 48 -6.34 -4.59 -8.71
N VAL A 49 -7.46 -4.07 -9.22
CA VAL A 49 -7.86 -2.66 -9.04
C VAL A 49 -8.59 -2.52 -7.69
N PRO A 50 -8.15 -1.60 -6.81
CA PRO A 50 -8.75 -1.43 -5.48
C PRO A 50 -10.20 -0.95 -5.58
N LEU A 51 -11.04 -1.40 -4.65
CA LEU A 51 -12.45 -1.01 -4.57
C LEU A 51 -12.68 0.39 -3.97
N LEU A 52 -11.67 0.97 -3.32
CA LEU A 52 -11.83 2.23 -2.60
C LEU A 52 -11.92 3.42 -3.57
N THR A 53 -13.11 3.99 -3.69
CA THR A 53 -13.34 5.22 -4.48
C THR A 53 -13.09 6.51 -3.70
N LYS A 54 -13.26 6.46 -2.36
CA LYS A 54 -13.12 7.64 -1.51
C LYS A 54 -11.65 7.98 -1.27
N LYS A 55 -11.26 9.23 -1.55
CA LYS A 55 -9.92 9.75 -1.26
C LYS A 55 -9.58 9.61 0.23
N ILE A 56 -8.41 9.06 0.51
CA ILE A 56 -7.89 8.91 1.88
C ILE A 56 -7.44 10.29 2.38
N VAL A 57 -8.13 10.81 3.40
CA VAL A 57 -7.77 12.06 4.06
C VAL A 57 -7.30 11.78 5.48
N LYS A 58 -6.06 12.21 5.80
CA LYS A 58 -5.53 12.20 7.16
C LYS A 58 -5.63 13.60 7.73
N LYS A 59 -6.46 13.79 8.77
CA LYS A 59 -6.67 15.08 9.44
C LYS A 59 -5.39 15.66 10.06
N ARG A 60 -4.48 14.78 10.47
CA ARG A 60 -3.18 15.15 11.01
C ARG A 60 -2.13 14.12 10.63
N VAL A 61 -1.01 14.59 10.08
CA VAL A 61 0.15 13.75 9.75
C VAL A 61 1.24 13.87 10.81
N LYS A 62 1.36 15.03 11.48
CA LYS A 62 2.34 15.27 12.54
C LYS A 62 2.11 14.34 13.72
N LYS A 63 3.15 13.60 14.12
CA LYS A 63 3.13 12.71 15.29
C LYS A 63 2.91 13.51 16.58
N PHE A 64 2.14 12.94 17.49
CA PHE A 64 1.97 13.47 18.83
C PHE A 64 3.21 13.14 19.67
N LYS A 65 4.13 14.09 19.79
CA LYS A 65 5.35 13.93 20.61
C LYS A 65 5.05 14.24 22.07
N ARG A 66 5.65 13.48 22.99
CA ARG A 66 5.62 13.80 24.42
C ARG A 66 6.31 15.16 24.67
N PRO A 67 5.76 16.04 25.52
CA PRO A 67 6.45 17.28 25.87
C PRO A 67 7.84 16.99 26.45
N GLN A 68 8.82 17.84 26.13
CA GLN A 68 10.23 17.77 26.57
C GLN A 68 11.04 16.56 26.06
N SER A 69 10.47 15.74 25.15
CA SER A 69 11.22 14.64 24.51
C SER A 69 12.34 15.13 23.58
N ASP A 70 12.27 16.38 23.17
CA ASP A 70 13.26 17.09 22.36
C ASP A 70 14.46 17.58 23.18
N TRP A 71 14.27 17.86 24.47
CA TRP A 71 15.34 18.36 25.35
C TRP A 71 16.00 17.24 26.15
N LYS A 72 15.24 16.23 26.57
CA LYS A 72 15.76 15.16 27.44
C LYS A 72 15.70 13.81 26.74
N ILE A 73 16.86 13.22 26.45
CA ILE A 73 16.99 11.92 25.76
C ILE A 73 16.26 10.79 26.51
N SER A 74 16.28 10.81 27.86
CA SER A 74 15.52 9.85 28.68
C SER A 74 14.01 9.90 28.46
N VAL A 75 13.47 11.04 28.00
CA VAL A 75 12.05 11.22 27.72
C VAL A 75 11.78 10.77 26.30
N LYS A 76 11.34 9.52 26.15
CA LYS A 76 11.00 8.95 24.84
C LYS A 76 9.89 9.77 24.14
N PRO A 77 9.91 9.87 22.79
CA PRO A 77 8.96 10.69 22.03
C PRO A 77 7.54 10.14 21.99
N SER A 78 7.32 8.89 22.43
CA SER A 78 6.00 8.26 22.49
C SER A 78 5.05 9.04 23.41
N TRP A 79 3.85 9.37 22.90
CA TRP A 79 2.88 10.18 23.61
C TRP A 79 2.51 9.60 24.97
N ARG A 80 2.54 10.43 26.00
CA ARG A 80 1.99 10.16 27.34
C ARG A 80 1.21 11.38 27.80
N ARG A 81 0.03 11.17 28.37
CA ARG A 81 -0.82 12.26 28.87
C ARG A 81 -0.13 12.96 30.06
N PRO A 82 0.14 14.27 30.01
CA PRO A 82 0.73 14.99 31.14
C PRO A 82 -0.27 15.09 32.30
N LYS A 83 0.21 14.81 33.52
CA LYS A 83 -0.62 14.80 34.74
C LYS A 83 -0.41 16.03 35.63
N GLY A 84 0.77 16.66 35.59
CA GLY A 84 1.14 17.76 36.48
C GLY A 84 0.28 19.01 36.35
N ILE A 85 0.10 19.73 37.46
CA ILE A 85 -0.81 20.87 37.56
C ILE A 85 -0.38 22.05 36.66
N ASP A 86 0.92 22.31 36.53
CA ASP A 86 1.50 23.43 35.75
C ASP A 86 1.81 23.09 34.29
N SER A 87 1.48 21.88 33.84
CA SER A 87 1.73 21.49 32.46
C SER A 87 0.92 22.36 31.49
N ARG A 88 1.61 23.16 30.69
CA ARG A 88 1.01 23.98 29.62
C ARG A 88 0.21 23.15 28.61
N VAL A 89 0.67 21.92 28.34
CA VAL A 89 -0.02 20.99 27.45
C VAL A 89 -1.34 20.49 28.06
N ARG A 90 -1.36 20.18 29.37
CA ARG A 90 -2.59 19.78 30.08
C ARG A 90 -3.62 20.90 30.09
N ARG A 91 -3.17 22.14 30.32
CA ARG A 91 -3.98 23.37 30.30
C ARG A 91 -4.36 23.85 28.89
N LYS A 92 -3.92 23.16 27.82
CA LYS A 92 -4.24 23.44 26.40
C LYS A 92 -3.85 24.85 25.93
N PHE A 93 -2.71 25.38 26.38
CA PHE A 93 -2.20 26.65 25.86
C PHE A 93 -1.95 26.57 24.34
N LYS A 94 -2.07 27.70 23.64
CA LYS A 94 -1.68 27.80 22.23
C LYS A 94 -0.14 27.76 22.11
N GLY A 95 0.36 27.28 20.98
CA GLY A 95 1.80 27.19 20.69
C GLY A 95 2.53 25.96 21.25
N VAL A 96 1.91 25.18 22.14
CA VAL A 96 2.50 23.92 22.64
C VAL A 96 1.98 22.69 21.87
N THR A 97 2.56 21.52 22.14
CA THR A 97 2.14 20.26 21.52
C THR A 97 0.67 19.96 21.83
N LEU A 98 -0.17 19.87 20.80
CA LEU A 98 -1.58 19.53 20.96
C LEU A 98 -1.76 18.08 21.45
N MET A 99 -2.72 17.85 22.35
CA MET A 99 -3.06 16.51 22.83
C MET A 99 -3.86 15.72 21.78
N PRO A 100 -3.69 14.37 21.70
CA PRO A 100 -4.58 13.51 20.94
C PRO A 100 -6.02 13.61 21.45
N ASN A 101 -6.96 13.67 20.52
CA ASN A 101 -8.39 13.67 20.76
C ASN A 101 -9.11 12.88 19.66
N ILE A 102 -10.39 12.55 19.88
CA ILE A 102 -11.21 11.82 18.90
C ILE A 102 -11.42 12.60 17.58
N GLY A 103 -11.37 13.93 17.64
CA GLY A 103 -11.52 14.82 16.48
C GLY A 103 -10.47 14.59 15.39
N TYR A 104 -9.25 14.16 15.75
CA TYR A 104 -8.21 13.80 14.80
C TYR A 104 -8.39 12.43 14.12
N GLY A 105 -9.37 11.63 14.54
CA GLY A 105 -9.66 10.33 13.94
C GLY A 105 -10.00 10.46 12.45
N SER A 106 -9.41 9.59 11.61
CA SER A 106 -9.75 9.49 10.19
C SER A 106 -11.15 8.91 9.98
N ASP A 107 -11.73 9.13 8.80
CA ASP A 107 -13.02 8.53 8.44
C ASP A 107 -12.99 6.99 8.60
N LYS A 108 -14.07 6.43 9.13
CA LYS A 108 -14.23 5.00 9.42
C LYS A 108 -14.00 4.14 8.18
N LYS A 109 -14.47 4.60 7.00
CA LYS A 109 -14.29 3.87 5.73
C LYS A 109 -12.83 3.82 5.26
N THR A 110 -12.05 4.88 5.49
CA THR A 110 -10.64 4.98 5.04
C THR A 110 -9.62 4.62 6.12
N ARG A 111 -10.10 4.23 7.31
CA ARG A 111 -9.24 3.85 8.43
C ARG A 111 -8.49 2.56 8.06
N HIS A 112 -7.20 2.51 8.38
CA HIS A 112 -6.29 1.38 8.11
C HIS A 112 -6.00 1.06 6.62
N TYR A 113 -6.46 1.88 5.69
CA TYR A 113 -6.03 1.77 4.29
C TYR A 113 -4.62 2.31 4.08
N LEU A 114 -3.90 1.65 3.18
CA LEU A 114 -2.63 2.08 2.61
C LEU A 114 -2.89 3.10 1.49
N PRO A 115 -1.88 3.90 1.10
CA PRO A 115 -2.01 4.84 -0.01
C PRO A 115 -2.30 4.18 -1.36
N ASN A 116 -2.01 2.87 -1.50
CA ASN A 116 -2.35 2.07 -2.68
C ASN A 116 -3.85 1.72 -2.79
N GLY A 117 -4.68 2.07 -1.80
CA GLY A 117 -6.11 1.78 -1.81
C GLY A 117 -6.51 0.41 -1.25
N PHE A 118 -5.55 -0.36 -0.71
CA PHE A 118 -5.79 -1.65 -0.05
C PHE A 118 -5.64 -1.57 1.47
N LYS A 119 -6.21 -2.52 2.18
CA LYS A 119 -5.90 -2.77 3.59
C LYS A 119 -4.77 -3.80 3.68
N LYS A 120 -3.78 -3.56 4.53
CA LYS A 120 -2.73 -4.56 4.73
C LYS A 120 -3.22 -5.74 5.56
N PHE A 121 -2.84 -6.93 5.15
CA PHE A 121 -2.98 -8.16 5.90
C PHE A 121 -1.59 -8.80 6.02
N VAL A 122 -1.16 -9.07 7.24
CA VAL A 122 0.16 -9.66 7.48
C VAL A 122 0.05 -11.17 7.31
N VAL A 123 0.87 -11.75 6.43
CA VAL A 123 0.84 -13.17 6.05
C VAL A 123 2.08 -13.88 6.58
N HIS A 124 1.88 -15.04 7.19
CA HIS A 124 2.94 -15.90 7.72
C HIS A 124 3.17 -17.18 6.89
N ASN A 125 2.14 -17.69 6.21
CA ASN A 125 2.18 -18.94 5.47
C ASN A 125 1.38 -18.85 4.15
N VAL A 126 1.48 -19.90 3.32
CA VAL A 126 0.79 -19.96 2.02
C VAL A 126 -0.73 -20.07 2.17
N LYS A 127 -1.21 -20.77 3.22
CA LYS A 127 -2.66 -20.93 3.48
C LYS A 127 -3.36 -19.59 3.75
N GLU A 128 -2.67 -18.68 4.43
CA GLU A 128 -3.15 -17.32 4.70
C GLU A 128 -3.25 -16.46 3.43
N VAL A 129 -2.50 -16.78 2.37
CA VAL A 129 -2.66 -16.15 1.05
C VAL A 129 -3.96 -16.60 0.41
N GLU A 130 -4.36 -17.85 0.61
CA GLU A 130 -5.60 -18.40 0.03
C GLU A 130 -6.85 -17.76 0.66
N LEU A 131 -6.79 -17.42 1.95
CA LEU A 131 -7.84 -16.63 2.62
C LEU A 131 -8.09 -15.28 1.92
N LEU A 132 -7.06 -14.70 1.30
CA LEU A 132 -7.15 -13.43 0.60
C LEU A 132 -7.72 -13.56 -0.83
N MET A 133 -7.91 -14.77 -1.34
CA MET A 133 -8.46 -15.02 -2.68
C MET A 133 -9.85 -14.37 -2.85
N MET A 134 -10.72 -14.49 -1.84
CA MET A 134 -12.05 -13.87 -1.88
C MET A 134 -12.03 -12.35 -1.69
N HIS A 135 -10.92 -11.78 -1.20
CA HIS A 135 -10.82 -10.36 -0.85
C HIS A 135 -9.68 -9.63 -1.56
N ASN A 136 -9.23 -10.15 -2.69
CA ASN A 136 -8.11 -9.66 -3.49
C ASN A 136 -8.17 -8.15 -3.81
N ARG A 137 -9.37 -7.58 -4.01
CA ARG A 137 -9.56 -6.15 -4.31
C ARG A 137 -9.65 -5.23 -3.09
N THR A 138 -9.70 -5.80 -1.87
CA THR A 138 -9.79 -5.02 -0.62
C THR A 138 -8.50 -5.10 0.18
N TYR A 139 -7.85 -6.26 0.22
CA TYR A 139 -6.64 -6.49 1.00
C TYR A 139 -5.41 -6.71 0.12
N CYS A 140 -4.27 -6.27 0.62
CA CYS A 140 -2.97 -6.60 0.10
C CYS A 140 -2.20 -7.44 1.13
N ALA A 141 -1.38 -8.37 0.66
CA ALA A 141 -0.54 -9.19 1.52
C ALA A 141 0.77 -8.46 1.88
N GLU A 142 1.13 -8.49 3.16
CA GLU A 142 2.44 -8.06 3.66
C GLU A 142 3.12 -9.26 4.32
N ILE A 143 4.22 -9.76 3.74
CA ILE A 143 4.89 -10.95 4.25
C ILE A 143 5.59 -10.63 5.57
N ALA A 144 5.26 -11.37 6.63
CA ALA A 144 5.81 -11.14 7.96
C ALA A 144 7.34 -11.26 8.02
N HIS A 145 7.96 -10.47 8.92
CA HIS A 145 9.41 -10.38 9.03
C HIS A 145 10.10 -11.69 9.45
N ASN A 146 9.37 -12.62 10.09
CA ASN A 146 9.89 -13.90 10.56
C ASN A 146 9.95 -14.99 9.45
N VAL A 147 9.36 -14.74 8.27
CA VAL A 147 9.32 -15.72 7.18
C VAL A 147 10.64 -15.75 6.43
N SER A 148 11.27 -16.93 6.38
CA SER A 148 12.52 -17.21 5.65
C SER A 148 12.34 -17.14 4.14
N THR A 149 13.44 -16.92 3.40
CA THR A 149 13.47 -16.70 1.95
C THR A 149 12.78 -17.79 1.12
N GLN A 150 13.01 -19.07 1.45
CA GLN A 150 12.37 -20.19 0.74
C GLN A 150 10.84 -20.15 0.81
N LYS A 151 10.29 -19.87 2.00
CA LYS A 151 8.83 -19.72 2.20
C LYS A 151 8.30 -18.45 1.54
N ARG A 152 9.10 -17.38 1.50
CA ARG A 152 8.74 -16.13 0.79
C ARG A 152 8.54 -16.37 -0.70
N LYS A 153 9.43 -17.15 -1.33
CA LYS A 153 9.30 -17.51 -2.76
C LYS A 153 7.95 -18.20 -3.02
N ALA A 154 7.62 -19.23 -2.24
CA ALA A 154 6.34 -19.93 -2.35
C ALA A 154 5.11 -19.01 -2.15
N ILE A 155 5.17 -18.09 -1.17
CA ILE A 155 4.11 -17.11 -0.92
C ILE A 155 3.94 -16.16 -2.11
N VAL A 156 5.04 -15.67 -2.68
CA VAL A 156 5.02 -14.74 -3.82
C VAL A 156 4.48 -15.42 -5.07
N GLU A 157 4.90 -16.65 -5.35
CA GLU A 157 4.40 -17.46 -6.47
C GLU A 157 2.90 -17.71 -6.33
N ARG A 158 2.44 -18.13 -5.14
CA ARG A 158 1.02 -18.34 -4.88
C ARG A 158 0.19 -17.06 -4.98
N ALA A 159 0.71 -15.94 -4.47
CA ALA A 159 0.04 -14.65 -4.56
C ALA A 159 -0.08 -14.16 -6.01
N ALA A 160 0.91 -14.43 -6.86
CA ALA A 160 0.86 -14.10 -8.29
C ALA A 160 -0.24 -14.88 -9.03
N GLN A 161 -0.43 -16.17 -8.69
CA GLN A 161 -1.50 -16.98 -9.28
C GLN A 161 -2.90 -16.47 -8.92
N LEU A 162 -3.06 -15.90 -7.73
CA LEU A 162 -4.34 -15.43 -7.19
C LEU A 162 -4.62 -13.94 -7.45
N ASP A 163 -3.74 -13.24 -8.18
CA ASP A 163 -3.79 -11.79 -8.40
C ASP A 163 -3.94 -11.00 -7.08
N ILE A 164 -3.09 -11.36 -6.10
CA ILE A 164 -3.02 -10.65 -4.82
C ILE A 164 -1.78 -9.74 -4.84
N VAL A 165 -2.01 -8.46 -4.60
CA VAL A 165 -0.92 -7.48 -4.49
C VAL A 165 -0.13 -7.71 -3.20
N VAL A 166 1.17 -8.00 -3.33
CA VAL A 166 2.11 -8.15 -2.21
C VAL A 166 2.93 -6.86 -2.05
N THR A 167 2.92 -6.25 -0.87
CA THR A 167 3.60 -4.95 -0.64
C THR A 167 5.12 -5.07 -0.62
N ASN A 168 5.65 -6.16 -0.07
CA ASN A 168 7.08 -6.40 0.12
C ASN A 168 7.59 -7.58 -0.74
N LYS A 169 7.16 -7.66 -2.00
CA LYS A 169 7.48 -8.76 -2.94
C LYS A 169 8.98 -9.04 -3.08
N LEU A 170 9.80 -8.00 -3.16
CA LEU A 170 11.25 -8.12 -3.38
C LEU A 170 12.07 -8.29 -2.09
N ALA A 171 11.44 -8.26 -0.92
CA ALA A 171 12.16 -8.28 0.35
C ALA A 171 12.82 -9.65 0.61
N ARG A 172 14.16 -9.63 0.80
CA ARG A 172 15.05 -10.78 1.05
C ARG A 172 15.27 -11.75 -0.12
N LEU A 173 14.76 -11.44 -1.32
CA LEU A 173 14.89 -12.29 -2.52
C LEU A 173 15.91 -11.75 -3.52
N ARG A 174 16.88 -10.94 -3.08
CA ARG A 174 17.89 -10.36 -3.98
C ARG A 174 18.96 -11.38 -4.35
N SER A 175 19.22 -11.50 -5.65
CA SER A 175 20.44 -12.09 -6.21
C SER A 175 21.60 -11.09 -6.06
N GLN A 176 22.83 -11.59 -6.07
CA GLN A 176 24.05 -10.79 -5.94
C GLN A 176 24.27 -9.79 -7.09
N GLU A 177 23.50 -9.93 -8.18
CA GLU A 177 23.54 -9.08 -9.38
C GLU A 177 22.57 -7.88 -9.32
N ASP A 178 21.68 -7.81 -8.33
CA ASP A 178 20.62 -6.79 -8.20
C ASP A 178 20.97 -5.65 -7.21
N GLU A 179 22.26 -5.35 -7.01
CA GLU A 179 22.73 -4.25 -6.15
C GLU A 179 22.90 -2.92 -6.91
#